data_AF-A0A3C0SRA9-F1
#
_entry.id   AF-A0A3C0SRA9-F1
#
_cell.length_a   1.000
_cell.length_b   1.000
_cell.length_c   1.000
_cell.angle_alpha   90.00
_cell.angle_beta   90.00
_cell.angle_gamma   90.00
#
_symmetry.space_group_name_H-M   'P 1'
#
loop_
_entity.id
_entity.type
_entity.pdbx_description
1 polymer ?
#
loop_
_entity_poly.entity_id
_entity_poly.type
_entity_poly.pdbx_seq_one_letter_code
_entity_poly.pdbx_strand_id
1 'polypeptide(L)'
;FLGSKIGMFPTILINIAAYMILGILTATKSILWMIPYAIPARLMCPILKILPNGLPAVEESITFKPELLSNGVILPGIIISVILFIILTMITAKWYEGQEAK
;
A
#
# COMPACT_ATOMS: atom_id res chain seq x y z
N PHE A 1 3.04 16.75 -3.12
CA PHE A 1 2.07 17.13 -4.18
C PHE A 1 0.71 17.53 -3.63
N LEU A 2 -0.16 16.61 -3.19
CA LEU A 2 -1.52 16.97 -2.75
C LEU A 2 -1.53 18.00 -1.61
N GLY A 3 -0.61 17.85 -0.65
CA GLY A 3 -0.45 18.77 0.47
C GLY A 3 -0.18 20.22 0.07
N SER A 4 0.52 20.47 -1.05
CA SER A 4 0.76 21.82 -1.54
C SER A 4 -0.44 22.43 -2.28
N LYS A 5 -1.48 21.64 -2.58
CA LYS A 5 -2.72 22.12 -3.21
C LYS A 5 -3.87 22.32 -2.22
N ILE A 6 -4.08 21.36 -1.33
CA ILE A 6 -5.25 21.35 -0.43
C ILE A 6 -4.87 21.42 1.05
N GLY A 7 -3.57 21.52 1.38
CA GLY A 7 -3.07 21.49 2.74
C GLY A 7 -2.70 20.09 3.23
N MET A 8 -1.80 20.03 4.20
CA MET A 8 -1.22 18.76 4.68
C MET A 8 -2.23 17.92 5.48
N PHE A 9 -3.04 18.56 6.33
CA PHE A 9 -4.04 17.87 7.16
C PHE A 9 -5.06 17.06 6.33
N PRO A 10 -5.82 17.64 5.38
CA PRO A 10 -6.76 16.86 4.58
C PRO A 10 -6.08 15.83 3.68
N THR A 11 -4.85 16.11 3.22
CA THR A 11 -4.06 15.13 2.45
C THR A 11 -3.78 13.86 3.25
N ILE A 12 -3.41 14.00 4.52
CA ILE A 12 -3.16 12.86 5.41
C ILE A 12 -4.46 12.08 5.64
N LEU A 13 -5.57 12.76 5.92
CA LEU A 13 -6.87 12.10 6.10
C LEU A 13 -7.29 11.30 4.86
N ILE A 14 -7.10 11.85 3.66
CA ILE A 14 -7.38 11.15 2.40
C ILE A 14 -6.49 9.91 2.27
N ASN A 15 -5.20 9.99 2.60
CA ASN A 15 -4.30 8.84 2.53
C ASN A 15 -4.72 7.74 3.50
N ILE A 16 -5.10 8.10 4.73
CA ILE A 16 -5.58 7.14 5.74
C ILE A 16 -6.86 6.46 5.25
N ALA A 17 -7.84 7.24 4.77
CA ALA A 17 -9.08 6.71 4.23
C ALA A 17 -8.85 5.81 3.01
N ALA A 18 -7.99 6.25 2.09
CA ALA A 18 -7.61 5.46 0.91
C ALA A 18 -6.93 4.16 1.29
N TYR A 19 -6.04 4.15 2.28
CA TYR A 19 -5.42 2.92 2.79
C TYR A 19 -6.47 1.98 3.41
N MET A 20 -7.34 2.49 4.28
CA MET A 20 -8.39 1.68 4.90
C MET A 20 -9.34 1.06 3.88
N ILE A 21 -9.72 1.79 2.84
CA ILE A 21 -10.65 1.30 1.84
C ILE A 21 -9.91 0.41 0.83
N LEU A 22 -8.91 0.94 0.14
CA LEU A 22 -8.26 0.25 -0.96
C LEU A 22 -7.36 -0.88 -0.47
N GLY A 23 -6.56 -0.63 0.58
CA GLY A 23 -5.63 -1.61 1.12
C GLY A 23 -6.37 -2.84 1.66
N ILE A 24 -7.32 -2.64 2.57
CA ILE A 24 -8.04 -3.73 3.24
C ILE A 24 -8.85 -4.55 2.24
N LEU A 25 -9.60 -3.89 1.33
CA LEU A 25 -10.50 -4.58 0.42
C LEU A 25 -9.78 -5.35 -0.69
N THR A 26 -8.60 -4.88 -1.13
CA THR A 26 -7.92 -5.46 -2.30
C THR A 26 -6.71 -6.34 -1.95
N ALA A 27 -6.18 -6.29 -0.72
CA ALA A 27 -5.03 -7.10 -0.30
C ALA A 27 -5.27 -8.63 -0.35
N THR A 28 -6.53 -9.06 -0.34
CA THR A 28 -6.91 -10.48 -0.45
C THR A 28 -7.37 -10.89 -1.85
N LYS A 29 -7.29 -9.97 -2.82
CA LYS A 29 -7.79 -10.15 -4.19
C LYS A 29 -6.62 -10.28 -5.17
N SER A 30 -6.88 -10.83 -6.35
CA SER A 30 -5.88 -10.96 -7.42
C SER A 30 -5.37 -9.60 -7.95
N ILE A 31 -6.17 -8.53 -7.80
CA ILE A 31 -5.83 -7.18 -8.25
C ILE A 31 -4.83 -6.44 -7.33
N LEU A 32 -4.35 -7.08 -6.26
CA LEU A 32 -3.52 -6.43 -5.23
C LEU A 32 -2.27 -5.74 -5.83
N TRP A 33 -1.68 -6.29 -6.89
CA TRP A 33 -0.47 -5.75 -7.51
C TRP A 33 -0.69 -4.43 -8.26
N MET A 34 -1.93 -4.13 -8.64
CA MET A 34 -2.29 -2.88 -9.30
C MET A 34 -2.53 -1.74 -8.31
N ILE A 35 -2.79 -2.06 -7.04
CA ILE A 35 -3.18 -1.10 -6.01
C ILE A 35 -2.04 -0.97 -4.99
N PRO A 36 -1.27 0.13 -5.01
CA PRO A 36 -0.14 0.32 -4.10
C PRO A 36 -0.45 0.10 -2.63
N TYR A 37 -1.62 0.57 -2.17
CA TYR A 37 -2.05 0.42 -0.78
C TYR A 37 -2.26 -1.04 -0.34
N ALA A 38 -2.49 -1.96 -1.29
CA ALA A 38 -2.73 -3.36 -1.01
C ALA A 38 -1.44 -4.12 -0.69
N ILE A 39 -0.30 -3.68 -1.23
CA ILE A 39 1.00 -4.36 -1.09
C ILE A 39 1.42 -4.49 0.38
N PRO A 40 1.52 -3.42 1.19
CA PRO A 40 1.91 -3.57 2.60
C PRO A 40 0.90 -4.41 3.39
N ALA A 41 -0.40 -4.22 3.14
CA ALA A 41 -1.46 -5.00 3.80
C ALA A 41 -1.40 -6.50 3.43
N ARG A 42 -0.95 -6.83 2.21
CA ARG A 42 -0.69 -8.21 1.79
C ARG A 42 0.58 -8.77 2.41
N LEU A 43 1.66 -7.99 2.47
CA LEU A 43 2.97 -8.44 2.95
C LEU A 43 2.98 -8.73 4.47
N MET A 44 2.14 -8.04 5.25
CA MET A 44 2.03 -8.35 6.69
C MET A 44 1.41 -9.72 6.97
N CYS A 45 0.64 -10.31 6.05
CA CYS A 45 0.07 -11.65 6.24
C CYS A 45 1.16 -12.73 6.42
N PRO A 46 2.08 -12.94 5.46
CA PRO A 46 3.14 -13.95 5.62
C PRO A 46 4.21 -13.53 6.64
N ILE A 47 4.50 -12.23 6.78
CA ILE A 47 5.61 -11.71 7.61
C ILE A 47 5.21 -11.61 9.10
N LEU A 48 4.10 -10.94 9.39
CA LEU A 48 3.65 -10.64 10.76
C LEU A 48 2.57 -11.61 11.25
N LYS A 49 2.01 -12.44 10.37
CA LYS A 49 0.86 -13.32 10.66
C LYS A 49 -0.38 -12.53 11.09
N ILE A 50 -0.61 -11.37 10.45
CA ILE A 50 -1.76 -10.50 10.67
C ILE A 50 -2.48 -10.25 9.34
N LEU A 51 -3.81 -10.31 9.36
CA LEU A 51 -4.70 -10.08 8.21
C LEU A 51 -4.90 -8.58 7.92
N PRO A 52 -5.34 -8.21 6.70
CA PRO A 52 -5.57 -6.82 6.29
C PRO A 52 -6.46 -5.99 7.22
N ASN A 53 -7.37 -6.63 7.94
CA ASN A 53 -8.28 -6.01 8.91
C ASN A 53 -7.74 -5.98 10.36
N GLY A 54 -6.50 -6.43 10.59
CA GLY A 54 -5.86 -6.45 11.90
C GLY A 54 -6.06 -7.72 12.73
N LEU A 55 -6.81 -8.71 12.24
CA LEU A 55 -6.99 -9.99 12.94
C LEU A 55 -5.77 -10.90 12.79
N PRO A 56 -5.53 -11.85 13.71
CA PRO A 56 -4.51 -12.88 13.53
C PRO A 56 -4.77 -13.73 12.27
N ALA A 57 -3.73 -14.09 11.53
CA ALA A 57 -3.84 -14.91 10.33
C ALA A 57 -3.90 -16.41 10.67
N VAL A 58 -5.02 -16.80 11.27
CA VAL A 58 -5.35 -18.16 11.72
C VAL A 58 -6.69 -18.62 11.13
N GLU A 59 -6.94 -19.93 11.12
CA GLU A 59 -8.11 -20.54 10.46
C GLU A 59 -9.45 -20.08 11.03
N GLU A 60 -9.50 -19.70 12.31
CA GLU A 60 -10.69 -19.19 12.99
C GLU A 60 -11.09 -17.79 12.51
N SER A 61 -10.20 -17.07 11.82
CA SER A 61 -10.50 -15.74 11.31
C SER A 61 -11.30 -15.78 10.01
N ILE A 62 -12.43 -15.08 9.99
CA ILE A 62 -13.42 -15.10 8.89
C ILE A 62 -12.81 -14.81 7.51
N THR A 63 -11.82 -13.92 7.43
CA THR A 63 -11.19 -13.49 6.17
C THR A 63 -9.93 -14.27 5.81
N PHE A 64 -9.56 -15.27 6.62
CA PHE A 64 -8.36 -16.07 6.42
C PHE A 64 -8.46 -16.94 5.17
N LYS A 65 -7.32 -17.06 4.47
CA LYS A 65 -7.08 -18.10 3.47
C LYS A 65 -5.63 -18.58 3.63
N PRO A 66 -5.33 -19.87 3.48
CA PRO A 66 -3.96 -20.40 3.57
C PRO A 66 -2.99 -19.68 2.63
N GLU A 67 -3.46 -19.32 1.44
CA GLU A 67 -2.71 -18.57 0.43
C GLU A 67 -2.18 -17.23 0.94
N LEU A 68 -2.83 -16.60 1.92
CA LEU A 68 -2.40 -15.32 2.50
C LEU A 68 -1.05 -15.45 3.21
N LEU A 69 -0.68 -16.65 3.66
CA LEU A 69 0.59 -16.93 4.33
C LEU A 69 1.72 -17.34 3.38
N SER A 70 1.47 -17.36 2.07
CA SER A 70 2.50 -17.70 1.08
C SER A 70 3.63 -16.68 1.08
N ASN A 71 4.85 -17.13 1.37
CA ASN A 71 6.07 -16.30 1.30
C ASN A 71 6.43 -15.88 -0.13
N GLY A 72 5.86 -16.53 -1.15
CA GLY A 72 6.14 -16.23 -2.56
C GLY A 72 5.74 -14.81 -2.99
N VAL A 73 4.92 -14.11 -2.20
CA VAL A 73 4.52 -12.71 -2.47
C VAL A 73 5.52 -11.68 -1.95
N ILE A 74 6.49 -12.08 -1.10
CA ILE A 74 7.41 -11.14 -0.45
C ILE A 74 8.34 -10.50 -1.48
N LEU A 75 9.04 -11.32 -2.27
CA LEU A 75 9.98 -10.81 -3.27
C LEU A 75 9.28 -9.96 -4.36
N PRO A 76 8.16 -10.39 -4.97
CA PRO A 76 7.40 -9.54 -5.89
C PRO A 76 6.93 -8.23 -5.26
N GLY A 77 6.48 -8.26 -3.99
CA GLY A 77 6.05 -7.05 -3.28
C GLY A 77 7.17 -6.04 -3.10
N ILE A 78 8.37 -6.48 -2.72
CA ILE A 78 9.54 -5.60 -2.61
C ILE A 78 9.89 -4.98 -3.96
N ILE A 79 9.95 -5.80 -5.03
CA ILE A 79 10.29 -5.33 -6.37
C ILE A 79 9.30 -4.25 -6.85
N ILE A 80 7.99 -4.51 -6.71
CA ILE A 80 6.95 -3.58 -7.12
C ILE A 80 7.01 -2.30 -6.29
N SER A 81 7.23 -2.39 -4.97
CA SER A 81 7.39 -1.20 -4.11
C SER A 81 8.60 -0.35 -4.52
N VAL A 82 9.74 -0.96 -4.86
CA VAL A 82 10.93 -0.23 -5.34
C VAL A 82 10.66 0.44 -6.67
N ILE A 83 10.04 -0.26 -7.62
CA ILE A 83 9.66 0.31 -8.93
C ILE A 83 8.71 1.50 -8.73
N LEU A 84 7.68 1.33 -7.90
CA LEU A 84 6.72 2.39 -7.60
C LEU A 84 7.41 3.60 -6.96
N PHE A 85 8.33 3.38 -6.02
CA PHE A 85 9.10 4.44 -5.40
C PHE A 85 9.92 5.23 -6.43
N ILE A 86 10.60 4.54 -7.35
CA ILE A 86 11.36 5.19 -8.43
C ILE A 86 10.43 6.01 -9.34
N ILE A 87 9.30 5.44 -9.77
CA ILE A 87 8.32 6.13 -10.62
C ILE A 87 7.77 7.37 -9.93
N LEU A 88 7.31 7.24 -8.68
CA LEU A 88 6.76 8.36 -7.92
C LEU A 88 7.81 9.44 -7.70
N THR A 89 9.05 9.07 -7.37
CA THR A 89 10.16 10.01 -7.22
C THR A 89 10.43 10.78 -8.51
N MET A 90 10.47 10.12 -9.67
CA MET A 90 10.67 10.80 -10.94
C MET A 90 9.51 11.76 -11.27
N ILE A 91 8.27 11.33 -11.04
CA ILE A 91 7.07 12.16 -11.28
C ILE A 91 7.08 13.38 -10.36
N THR A 92 7.37 13.20 -9.07
CA THR A 92 7.39 14.30 -8.10
C THR A 92 8.57 15.23 -8.33
N ALA A 93 9.76 14.71 -8.65
CA ALA A 93 10.92 15.53 -8.99
C ALA A 93 10.62 16.41 -10.21
N LYS A 94 10.05 15.83 -11.27
CA LYS A 94 9.61 16.60 -12.45
C LYS A 94 8.52 17.62 -12.13
N TRP A 95 7.61 17.29 -11.21
CA TRP A 95 6.57 18.22 -10.79
C TRP A 95 7.15 19.45 -10.08
N TYR A 96 8.16 19.26 -9.25
CA TYR A 96 8.78 20.33 -8.46
C TYR A 96 9.97 21.00 -9.14
N GLU A 97 10.38 20.52 -10.33
CA GLU A 97 11.39 21.17 -11.17
C GLU A 97 10.98 22.63 -11.45
N GLY A 98 11.81 23.59 -10.99
CA GLY A 98 11.56 25.02 -11.16
C GLY A 98 10.61 25.67 -10.13
N GLN A 99 10.09 24.92 -9.15
CA GLN A 99 9.44 25.50 -7.96
C GLN A 99 10.45 25.90 -6.88
N GLU A 100 11.71 25.47 -7.02
CA GLU A 100 12.83 25.75 -6.10
C GLU A 100 13.45 27.15 -6.36
N ALA A 101 12.64 28.20 -6.46
CA ALA A 101 13.11 29.61 -6.51
C ALA A 101 11.96 30.65 -6.42
N LYS A 102 10.89 30.38 -5.66
CA LYS A 102 9.89 31.40 -5.31
C LYS A 102 9.54 31.34 -3.83
#